data_AF-A0A927HBQ1-F1
#
_entry.id   AF-A0A927HBQ1-F1
#
_cell.length_a   1.000
_cell.length_b   1.000
_cell.length_c   1.000
_cell.angle_alpha   90.00
_cell.angle_beta   90.00
_cell.angle_gamma   90.00
#
_symmetry.space_group_name_H-M   'P 1'
#
loop_
_entity.id
_entity.type
_entity.pdbx_description
1 polymer ?
#
loop_
_entity_poly.entity_id
_entity_poly.type
_entity_poly.pdbx_seq_one_letter_code
_entity_poly.pdbx_strand_id
1 'polypeptide(L)'
;MRVFMKKIFNLFFLKNSIKKNTRYLEPGTYSIDNVTNLAWRKDYNTVKFVEDNLVKNTYNLKREFCFKGIVKGILSPKKIMIKDQNQDECFKGTVFFLSHSVNKDIKIFNVRKKEVLSIYSNADKLKKKILDYNYFRLYFDMPCIKFFDFNRNISIEELVISKDKKDWNQNDYEALINGLFHSYINYYKSILKKNDLEFDSVSSKINWLKSDSIFSNIGYMLETRISKELMSIEIPIFYQHGDLWLPNILVRENKEQSICLIDWEDSGEFFFFYDLFFLIGTESLHSNSDYLKKYLEGRYDTYMIKLFSTVNMEFNQSKRKIYFLFFLAEMICEKMANKTNEEKKVQLRNYTFLLTEVDKW
;
A
#
# COMPACT_ATOMS: atom_id res chain seq x y z
N MET A 1 21.34 1.32 -23.73
CA MET A 1 21.35 2.81 -23.65
C MET A 1 20.16 3.38 -22.86
N ARG A 2 18.90 2.98 -23.13
CA ARG A 2 17.68 3.50 -22.45
C ARG A 2 17.68 3.41 -20.91
N VAL A 3 18.02 2.25 -20.34
CA VAL A 3 18.09 2.07 -18.86
C VAL A 3 19.11 3.02 -18.21
N PHE A 4 20.20 3.32 -18.90
CA PHE A 4 21.24 4.21 -18.40
C PHE A 4 20.79 5.66 -18.39
N MET A 5 20.16 6.13 -19.47
CA MET A 5 19.57 7.46 -19.54
C MET A 5 18.51 7.66 -18.45
N LYS A 6 17.68 6.65 -18.19
CA LYS A 6 16.69 6.67 -17.10
C LYS A 6 17.35 6.87 -15.72
N LYS A 7 18.46 6.19 -15.43
CA LYS A 7 19.17 6.33 -14.15
C LYS A 7 19.84 7.70 -13.95
N ILE A 8 20.42 8.26 -15.01
CA ILE A 8 21.01 9.62 -14.96
C ILE A 8 19.90 10.65 -14.74
N PHE A 9 18.81 10.53 -15.50
CA PHE A 9 17.66 11.41 -15.39
C PHE A 9 17.05 11.38 -13.98
N ASN A 10 16.92 10.18 -13.39
CA ASN A 10 16.44 10.03 -12.01
C ASN A 10 17.36 10.70 -10.98
N LEU A 11 18.69 10.54 -11.11
CA LEU A 11 19.63 11.18 -10.19
C LEU A 11 19.63 12.71 -10.31
N PHE A 12 19.58 13.23 -11.53
CA PHE A 12 19.46 14.67 -11.78
C PHE A 12 18.16 15.22 -11.17
N PHE A 13 17.04 14.52 -11.41
CA PHE A 13 15.75 14.88 -10.87
C PHE A 13 15.76 14.86 -9.33
N LEU A 14 16.28 13.80 -8.71
CA LEU A 14 16.41 13.68 -7.25
C LEU A 14 17.22 14.84 -6.66
N LYS A 15 18.38 15.17 -7.24
CA LYS A 15 19.19 16.31 -6.81
C LYS A 15 18.45 17.64 -6.92
N ASN A 16 17.72 17.86 -8.00
CA ASN A 16 16.94 19.08 -8.17
C ASN A 16 15.79 19.15 -7.17
N SER A 17 15.11 18.03 -6.90
CA SER A 17 14.07 17.96 -5.88
C SER A 17 14.62 18.25 -4.48
N ILE A 18 15.80 17.73 -4.14
CA ILE A 18 16.47 18.05 -2.87
C ILE A 18 16.78 19.55 -2.81
N LYS A 19 17.37 20.13 -3.86
CA LYS A 19 17.71 21.56 -3.94
C LYS A 19 16.49 22.48 -3.79
N LYS A 20 15.33 22.08 -4.33
CA LYS A 20 14.08 22.85 -4.20
C LYS A 20 13.49 22.79 -2.78
N ASN A 21 13.86 21.79 -1.99
CA ASN A 21 13.28 21.51 -0.68
C ASN A 21 14.31 21.60 0.46
N THR A 22 15.43 22.30 0.26
CA THR A 22 16.49 22.44 1.27
C THR A 22 16.02 23.10 2.55
N ARG A 23 15.00 23.97 2.48
CA ARG A 23 14.42 24.62 3.66
C ARG A 23 13.86 23.63 4.69
N TYR A 24 13.49 22.42 4.27
CA TYR A 24 12.96 21.36 5.13
C TYR A 24 14.02 20.34 5.56
N LEU A 25 15.29 20.57 5.22
CA LEU A 25 16.40 19.66 5.52
C LEU A 25 17.36 20.31 6.50
N GLU A 26 17.87 19.52 7.44
CA GLU A 26 18.94 19.98 8.33
C GLU A 26 20.23 20.27 7.56
N PRO A 27 21.08 21.21 8.03
CA PRO A 27 22.38 21.44 7.41
C PRO A 27 23.25 20.20 7.54
N GLY A 28 24.08 19.93 6.53
CA GLY A 28 25.04 18.83 6.58
C GLY A 28 25.32 18.19 5.23
N THR A 29 26.14 17.14 5.26
CA THR A 29 26.45 16.35 4.06
C THR A 29 25.49 15.17 3.96
N TYR A 30 24.78 15.06 2.85
CA TYR A 30 23.86 13.98 2.56
C TYR A 30 24.49 12.99 1.58
N SER A 31 24.30 11.69 1.80
CA SER A 31 24.52 10.65 0.80
C SER A 31 23.29 10.56 -0.12
N ILE A 32 23.47 10.16 -1.37
CA ILE A 32 22.39 9.96 -2.34
C ILE A 32 22.46 8.54 -2.90
N ASP A 33 21.33 7.83 -2.91
CA ASP A 33 21.13 6.56 -3.60
C ASP A 33 20.02 6.73 -4.66
N ASN A 34 20.42 6.69 -5.93
CA ASN A 34 19.51 6.84 -7.07
C ASN A 34 18.79 5.54 -7.47
N VAL A 35 19.16 4.40 -6.87
CA VAL A 35 18.44 3.15 -7.05
C VAL A 35 17.18 3.18 -6.19
N THR A 36 17.31 3.70 -4.99
CA THR A 36 16.21 3.77 -4.00
C THR A 36 15.51 5.12 -3.98
N ASN A 37 16.01 6.11 -4.72
CA ASN A 37 15.57 7.51 -4.69
C ASN A 37 15.62 8.14 -3.28
N LEU A 38 16.62 7.76 -2.50
CA LEU A 38 16.85 8.26 -1.14
C LEU A 38 18.04 9.23 -1.10
N ALA A 39 17.96 10.20 -0.20
CA ALA A 39 19.11 10.93 0.29
C ALA A 39 19.05 11.05 1.81
N TRP A 40 20.18 10.94 2.49
CA TRP A 40 20.21 10.95 3.96
C TRP A 40 21.46 11.61 4.51
N ARG A 41 21.30 12.33 5.62
CA ARG A 41 22.39 13.02 6.32
C ARG A 41 23.40 12.00 6.85
N LYS A 42 24.69 12.30 6.72
CA LYS A 42 25.82 11.45 7.15
C LYS A 42 26.09 11.60 8.65
N ASP A 43 25.12 11.24 9.48
CA ASP A 43 25.28 11.07 10.92
C ASP A 43 24.80 9.69 11.35
N TYR A 44 25.28 9.23 12.51
CA TYR A 44 25.06 7.87 13.00
C TYR A 44 23.57 7.52 13.10
N ASN A 45 22.75 8.38 13.72
CA ASN A 45 21.33 8.12 13.95
C ASN A 45 20.55 8.02 12.64
N THR A 46 20.82 8.92 11.71
CA THR A 46 20.16 8.94 10.40
C THR A 46 20.56 7.73 9.55
N VAL A 47 21.85 7.38 9.52
CA VAL A 47 22.34 6.20 8.79
C VAL A 47 21.70 4.93 9.34
N LYS A 48 21.72 4.76 10.68
CA LYS A 48 21.10 3.61 11.34
C LYS A 48 19.61 3.50 11.02
N PHE A 49 18.86 4.61 11.10
CA PHE A 49 17.44 4.62 10.74
C PHE A 49 17.21 4.17 9.30
N VAL A 50 17.98 4.69 8.33
CA VAL A 50 17.84 4.33 6.91
C VAL A 50 18.11 2.85 6.69
N GLU A 51 19.18 2.32 7.29
CA GLU A 51 19.55 0.91 7.19
C GLU A 51 18.48 0.01 7.82
N ASP A 52 18.03 0.33 9.02
CA ASP A 52 17.10 -0.50 9.79
C ASP A 52 15.66 -0.42 9.28
N ASN A 53 15.20 0.74 8.79
CA ASN A 53 13.78 0.97 8.53
C ASN A 53 13.41 1.13 7.07
N LEU A 54 14.30 1.68 6.23
CA LEU A 54 13.98 1.94 4.82
C LEU A 54 14.60 0.87 3.93
N VAL A 55 15.89 0.60 4.06
CA VAL A 55 16.59 -0.36 3.20
C VAL A 55 16.12 -1.78 3.46
N LYS A 56 16.02 -2.19 4.73
CA LYS A 56 15.61 -3.56 5.08
C LYS A 56 14.16 -3.89 4.71
N ASN A 57 13.23 -2.92 4.84
CA ASN A 57 11.80 -3.11 4.61
C ASN A 57 11.36 -2.90 3.14
N THR A 58 12.23 -2.42 2.25
CA THR A 58 11.87 -2.28 0.83
C THR A 58 12.02 -3.63 0.13
N TYR A 59 10.94 -4.42 0.09
CA TYR A 59 10.84 -5.81 -0.37
C TYR A 59 11.42 -6.17 -1.74
N ASN A 60 11.72 -5.19 -2.59
CA ASN A 60 12.15 -5.42 -3.97
C ASN A 60 13.52 -4.81 -4.32
N LEU A 61 14.29 -4.37 -3.33
CA LEU A 61 15.67 -3.95 -3.54
C LEU A 61 16.64 -5.06 -3.16
N LYS A 62 16.42 -6.29 -3.67
CA LYS A 62 17.56 -7.15 -3.93
C LYS A 62 18.44 -6.35 -4.88
N ARG A 63 19.54 -5.79 -4.37
CA ARG A 63 20.63 -5.27 -5.19
C ARG A 63 21.10 -6.45 -6.01
N GLU A 64 20.51 -6.68 -7.19
CA GLU A 64 21.17 -7.49 -8.20
C GLU A 64 22.56 -6.89 -8.35
N PHE A 65 23.57 -7.66 -7.96
CA PHE A 65 24.97 -7.29 -7.97
C PHE A 65 25.38 -7.09 -9.43
N CYS A 66 25.01 -5.95 -10.02
CA CYS A 66 25.35 -5.64 -11.38
C CYS A 66 26.78 -5.09 -11.34
N PHE A 67 27.76 -5.91 -11.77
CA PHE A 67 29.17 -5.50 -11.93
C PHE A 67 29.33 -4.18 -12.72
N LYS A 68 28.36 -3.82 -13.57
CA LYS A 68 28.30 -2.53 -14.29
C LYS A 68 27.96 -1.31 -13.41
N GLY A 69 27.58 -1.50 -12.15
CA GLY A 69 27.33 -0.46 -11.15
C GLY A 69 28.60 0.06 -10.47
N ILE A 70 29.66 -0.75 -10.44
CA ILE A 70 30.97 -0.41 -9.85
C ILE A 70 31.65 0.71 -10.65
N VAL A 71 31.62 0.62 -11.99
CA VAL A 71 32.21 1.62 -12.90
C VAL A 71 31.40 2.95 -12.91
N LYS A 72 30.11 2.92 -12.53
CA LYS A 72 29.20 4.09 -12.60
C LYS A 72 29.10 4.90 -11.30
N GLY A 73 29.72 4.44 -10.22
CA GLY A 73 29.79 5.17 -8.95
C GLY A 73 30.72 6.39 -8.96
N ILE A 74 31.48 6.60 -10.05
CA ILE A 74 32.65 7.49 -10.09
C ILE A 74 32.30 8.89 -10.67
N LEU A 75 31.29 9.01 -11.55
CA LEU A 75 31.08 10.24 -12.35
C LEU A 75 29.95 11.17 -11.87
N SER A 76 29.27 10.87 -10.76
CA SER A 76 28.29 11.78 -10.17
C SER A 76 28.55 11.91 -8.68
N PRO A 77 28.60 13.15 -8.13
CA PRO A 77 28.81 13.30 -6.70
C PRO A 77 27.66 12.61 -5.98
N LYS A 78 27.98 11.53 -5.27
CA LYS A 78 27.08 10.77 -4.39
C LYS A 78 26.74 11.53 -3.11
N LYS A 79 27.14 12.80 -3.05
CA LYS A 79 27.00 13.67 -1.90
C LYS A 79 26.39 15.00 -2.35
N ILE A 80 25.55 15.55 -1.49
CA ILE A 80 25.07 16.93 -1.59
C ILE A 80 25.25 17.59 -0.22
N MET A 81 25.72 18.82 -0.22
CA MET A 81 25.89 19.60 1.01
C MET A 81 24.73 20.59 1.11
N ILE A 82 23.97 20.49 2.20
CA ILE A 82 22.93 21.44 2.56
C ILE A 82 23.57 22.45 3.50
N LYS A 83 23.58 23.71 3.10
CA LYS A 83 24.08 24.82 3.92
C LYS A 83 22.98 25.28 4.87
N ASP A 84 23.39 25.91 5.95
CA ASP A 84 22.47 26.57 6.87
C ASP A 84 21.94 27.86 6.19
N GLN A 85 20.71 27.79 5.67
CA GLN A 85 20.07 28.88 4.93
C GLN A 85 18.55 28.80 5.14
N ASN A 86 17.91 29.93 5.50
CA ASN A 86 16.45 30.15 5.60
C ASN A 86 15.65 28.87 5.82
N GLN A 87 15.98 28.17 6.90
CA GLN A 87 15.33 26.91 7.22
C GLN A 87 13.92 27.18 7.70
N ASP A 88 12.98 26.33 7.29
CA ASP A 88 11.63 26.37 7.83
C ASP A 88 11.71 26.00 9.33
N GLU A 89 11.17 26.86 10.19
CA GLU A 89 11.19 26.62 11.62
C GLU A 89 10.29 25.43 12.02
N CYS A 90 9.27 25.13 11.21
CA CYS A 90 8.28 24.11 11.51
C CYS A 90 8.81 22.69 11.27
N PHE A 91 9.72 22.47 10.31
CA PHE A 91 10.20 21.11 10.00
C PHE A 91 11.64 21.07 9.47
N LYS A 92 12.45 20.17 10.04
CA LYS A 92 13.84 19.93 9.64
C LYS A 92 14.14 18.43 9.64
N GLY A 93 14.14 17.81 8.48
CA GLY A 93 14.37 16.38 8.33
C GLY A 93 15.81 16.02 7.95
N THR A 94 16.17 14.76 8.18
CA THR A 94 17.50 14.20 7.89
C THR A 94 17.49 13.14 6.79
N VAL A 95 16.31 12.67 6.36
CA VAL A 95 16.15 11.76 5.22
C VAL A 95 15.16 12.34 4.23
N PHE A 96 15.49 12.28 2.95
CA PHE A 96 14.67 12.68 1.83
C PHE A 96 14.37 11.45 0.98
N PHE A 97 13.10 11.22 0.67
CA PHE A 97 12.63 10.15 -0.19
C PHE A 97 11.75 10.71 -1.29
N LEU A 98 12.04 10.33 -2.53
CA LEU A 98 11.24 10.67 -3.68
C LEU A 98 10.46 9.44 -4.14
N SER A 99 9.13 9.52 -4.07
CA SER A 99 8.26 8.43 -4.50
C SER A 99 8.43 8.12 -5.99
N HIS A 100 8.27 6.85 -6.34
CA HIS A 100 8.31 6.35 -7.72
C HIS A 100 6.98 6.60 -8.47
N SER A 101 5.96 7.14 -7.79
CA SER A 101 4.66 7.40 -8.40
C SER A 101 4.76 8.38 -9.58
N VAL A 102 3.83 8.27 -10.55
CA VAL A 102 3.76 9.13 -11.74
C VAL A 102 3.74 10.62 -11.36
N ASN A 103 3.20 10.92 -10.19
CA ASN A 103 3.05 12.26 -9.66
C ASN A 103 4.12 12.64 -8.59
N LYS A 104 5.07 11.76 -8.27
CA LYS A 104 6.29 12.01 -7.47
C LYS A 104 6.11 12.87 -6.21
N ASP A 105 5.29 12.41 -5.28
CA ASP A 105 5.24 13.00 -3.94
C ASP A 105 6.60 12.82 -3.23
N ILE A 106 6.92 13.76 -2.35
CA ILE A 106 8.18 13.78 -1.59
C ILE A 106 7.85 13.48 -0.13
N LYS A 107 8.58 12.55 0.49
CA LYS A 107 8.55 12.32 1.94
C LYS A 107 9.90 12.73 2.53
N ILE A 108 9.90 13.56 3.58
CA ILE A 108 11.09 13.98 4.31
C ILE A 108 10.93 13.53 5.78
N PHE A 109 11.87 12.74 6.28
CA PHE A 109 11.79 12.17 7.62
C PHE A 109 12.66 12.96 8.59
N ASN A 110 12.05 13.36 9.71
CA ASN A 110 12.74 13.82 10.89
C ASN A 110 12.87 12.65 11.87
N VAL A 111 14.01 11.97 11.80
CA VAL A 111 14.29 10.78 12.63
C VAL A 111 14.27 11.10 14.12
N ARG A 112 14.78 12.28 14.51
CA ARG A 112 14.88 12.69 15.92
C ARG A 112 13.52 13.02 16.53
N LYS A 113 12.68 13.78 15.81
CA LYS A 113 11.33 14.16 16.28
C LYS A 113 10.28 13.07 16.00
N LYS A 114 10.64 12.00 15.28
CA LYS A 114 9.72 10.96 14.79
C LYS A 114 8.56 11.58 14.01
N GLU A 115 8.90 12.33 12.97
CA GLU A 115 7.91 12.98 12.10
C GLU A 115 8.25 12.77 10.62
N VAL A 116 7.23 12.76 9.78
CA VAL A 116 7.38 12.70 8.32
C VAL A 116 6.63 13.88 7.71
N LEU A 117 7.34 14.69 6.93
CA LEU A 117 6.73 15.71 6.10
C LEU A 117 6.47 15.14 4.71
N SER A 118 5.23 15.20 4.25
CA SER A 118 4.83 14.85 2.90
C SER A 118 4.57 16.12 2.09
N ILE A 119 5.16 16.23 0.90
CA ILE A 119 4.89 17.29 -0.07
C ILE A 119 4.15 16.65 -1.24
N TYR A 120 2.91 17.09 -1.44
CA TYR A 120 2.02 16.53 -2.44
C TYR A 120 2.18 17.24 -3.78
N SER A 121 2.07 16.46 -4.84
CA SER A 121 2.16 16.95 -6.21
C SER A 121 1.02 17.88 -6.62
N ASN A 122 -0.15 17.74 -5.97
CA ASN A 122 -1.33 18.55 -6.21
C ASN A 122 -2.19 18.65 -4.94
N ALA A 123 -3.11 19.62 -4.93
CA ALA A 123 -3.98 19.90 -3.80
C ALA A 123 -5.03 18.80 -3.56
N ASP A 124 -5.52 18.14 -4.62
CA ASP A 124 -6.55 17.10 -4.51
C ASP A 124 -6.09 15.90 -3.70
N LYS A 125 -4.81 15.50 -3.85
CA LYS A 125 -4.21 14.45 -3.04
C LYS A 125 -4.14 14.81 -1.56
N LEU A 126 -3.70 16.03 -1.22
CA LEU A 126 -3.68 16.47 0.17
C LEU A 126 -5.11 16.54 0.73
N LYS A 127 -6.06 17.08 -0.05
CA LYS A 127 -7.47 17.12 0.35
C LYS A 127 -8.01 15.72 0.62
N LYS A 128 -7.79 14.77 -0.29
CA LYS A 128 -8.18 13.37 -0.12
C LYS A 128 -7.54 12.76 1.13
N LYS A 129 -6.22 12.91 1.32
CA LYS A 129 -5.50 12.44 2.51
C LYS A 129 -6.09 12.97 3.82
N ILE A 130 -6.44 14.26 3.89
CA ILE A 130 -7.04 14.85 5.10
C ILE A 130 -8.47 14.33 5.33
N LEU A 131 -9.26 14.17 4.26
CA LEU A 131 -10.60 13.57 4.36
C LEU A 131 -10.52 12.12 4.85
N ASP A 132 -9.67 11.30 4.22
CA ASP A 132 -9.43 9.90 4.60
C ASP A 132 -8.96 9.80 6.03
N TYR A 133 -7.98 10.62 6.43
CA TYR A 133 -7.49 10.63 7.80
C TYR A 133 -8.60 10.95 8.80
N ASN A 134 -9.39 11.99 8.57
CA ASN A 134 -10.47 12.38 9.47
C ASN A 134 -11.55 11.30 9.57
N TYR A 135 -11.80 10.57 8.49
CA TYR A 135 -12.75 9.47 8.44
C TYR A 135 -12.21 8.22 9.15
N PHE A 136 -11.07 7.69 8.71
CA PHE A 136 -10.55 6.38 9.12
C PHE A 136 -9.89 6.39 10.49
N ARG A 137 -9.32 7.50 10.97
CA ARG A 137 -8.68 7.57 12.30
C ARG A 137 -9.63 7.26 13.46
N LEU A 138 -10.95 7.28 13.20
CA LEU A 138 -11.98 6.95 14.18
C LEU A 138 -12.12 5.43 14.39
N TYR A 139 -11.62 4.64 13.44
CA TYR A 139 -11.85 3.19 13.36
C TYR A 139 -10.56 2.39 13.28
N PHE A 140 -9.49 2.97 12.73
CA PHE A 140 -8.22 2.33 12.52
C PHE A 140 -7.08 3.13 13.16
N ASP A 141 -6.11 2.42 13.72
CA ASP A 141 -4.84 3.02 14.14
C ASP A 141 -4.06 3.49 12.90
N MET A 142 -3.79 4.79 12.86
CA MET A 142 -3.12 5.46 11.76
C MET A 142 -2.06 6.44 12.30
N PRO A 143 -1.04 6.81 11.51
CA PRO A 143 -0.14 7.89 11.89
C PRO A 143 -0.92 9.18 12.10
N CYS A 144 -0.66 9.86 13.23
CA CYS A 144 -1.34 11.11 13.54
C CYS A 144 -0.86 12.24 12.61
N ILE A 145 -1.78 12.92 11.93
CA ILE A 145 -1.48 14.15 11.19
C ILE A 145 -1.40 15.31 12.20
N LYS A 146 -0.19 15.82 12.44
CA LYS A 146 0.08 16.90 13.39
C LYS A 146 -0.14 18.28 12.79
N PHE A 147 0.09 18.41 11.48
CA PHE A 147 0.00 19.67 10.76
C PHE A 147 -0.32 19.42 9.27
N PHE A 148 -1.03 20.34 8.64
CA PHE A 148 -1.20 20.38 7.19
C PHE A 148 -1.38 21.83 6.70
N ASP A 149 -1.03 22.07 5.45
CA ASP A 149 -1.14 23.38 4.81
C ASP A 149 -1.49 23.21 3.32
N PHE A 150 -2.71 23.60 2.95
CA PHE A 150 -3.22 23.50 1.59
C PHE A 150 -2.53 24.44 0.61
N ASN A 151 -2.04 25.60 1.06
CA ASN A 151 -1.34 26.55 0.17
C ASN A 151 0.04 26.02 -0.21
N ARG A 152 0.71 25.34 0.73
CA ARG A 152 2.01 24.71 0.50
C ARG A 152 1.91 23.26 -0.01
N ASN A 153 0.70 22.68 -0.06
CA ASN A 153 0.47 21.26 -0.36
C ASN A 153 1.34 20.33 0.50
N ILE A 154 1.36 20.54 1.82
CA ILE A 154 2.14 19.72 2.75
C ILE A 154 1.31 19.16 3.90
N SER A 155 1.77 18.04 4.46
CA SER A 155 1.36 17.51 5.77
C SER A 155 2.57 17.09 6.58
N ILE A 156 2.43 17.06 7.90
CA ILE A 156 3.41 16.50 8.84
C ILE A 156 2.69 15.45 9.68
N GLU A 157 3.19 14.22 9.63
CA GLU A 157 2.61 13.04 10.26
C GLU A 157 3.58 12.44 11.30
N GLU A 158 3.07 11.64 12.23
CA GLU A 158 3.88 10.76 13.08
C GLU A 158 4.72 9.80 12.21
N LEU A 159 6.01 9.67 12.50
CA LEU A 159 6.84 8.59 11.97
C LEU A 159 6.67 7.35 12.86
N VAL A 160 5.92 6.38 12.36
CA VAL A 160 5.73 5.09 13.02
C VAL A 160 6.91 4.17 12.66
N ILE A 161 7.63 3.71 13.68
CA ILE A 161 8.71 2.72 13.54
C ILE A 161 8.08 1.32 13.61
N SER A 162 8.29 0.52 12.56
CA SER A 162 7.77 -0.83 12.45
C SER A 162 8.84 -1.87 12.74
N LYS A 163 8.46 -2.96 13.41
CA LYS A 163 9.25 -4.20 13.44
C LYS A 163 9.51 -4.69 12.00
N ASP A 164 10.74 -5.08 11.69
CA ASP A 164 11.10 -5.69 10.39
C ASP A 164 10.35 -7.01 10.26
N LYS A 165 9.72 -7.20 9.11
CA LYS A 165 8.93 -8.40 8.79
C LYS A 165 9.76 -9.68 8.69
N LYS A 166 11.07 -9.57 8.45
CA LYS A 166 11.99 -10.72 8.52
C LYS A 166 12.11 -11.27 9.95
N ASP A 167 11.85 -10.42 10.93
CA ASP A 167 11.89 -10.77 12.34
C ASP A 167 10.50 -11.19 12.86
N TRP A 168 9.50 -11.29 11.98
CA TRP A 168 8.17 -11.79 12.34
C TRP A 168 8.18 -13.30 12.47
N ASN A 169 7.67 -13.76 13.60
CA ASN A 169 7.37 -15.17 13.85
C ASN A 169 5.89 -15.46 13.57
N GLN A 170 5.49 -16.73 13.70
CA GLN A 170 4.12 -17.15 13.45
C GLN A 170 3.09 -16.43 14.33
N ASN A 171 3.43 -16.09 15.58
CA ASN A 171 2.55 -15.36 16.49
C ASN A 171 2.35 -13.91 16.02
N ASP A 172 3.37 -13.26 15.46
CA ASP A 172 3.25 -11.92 14.87
C ASP A 172 2.25 -11.93 13.70
N TYR A 173 2.32 -12.94 12.84
CA TYR A 173 1.39 -13.10 11.72
C TYR A 173 -0.05 -13.40 12.18
N GLU A 174 -0.22 -14.22 13.21
CA GLU A 174 -1.54 -14.51 13.78
C GLU A 174 -2.15 -13.28 14.46
N ALA A 175 -1.34 -12.55 15.21
CA ALA A 175 -1.76 -11.28 15.82
C ALA A 175 -2.15 -10.25 14.77
N LEU A 176 -1.40 -10.15 13.66
CA LEU A 176 -1.75 -9.31 12.52
C LEU A 176 -3.12 -9.68 11.96
N ILE A 177 -3.34 -10.95 11.61
CA ILE A 177 -4.60 -11.39 11.02
C ILE A 177 -5.76 -11.16 11.98
N ASN A 178 -5.62 -11.54 13.25
CA ASN A 178 -6.65 -11.30 14.25
C ASN A 178 -6.94 -9.80 14.42
N GLY A 179 -5.90 -8.96 14.51
CA GLY A 179 -6.03 -7.51 14.65
C GLY A 179 -6.72 -6.85 13.47
N LEU A 180 -6.41 -7.28 12.24
CA LEU A 180 -7.07 -6.79 11.02
C LEU A 180 -8.56 -7.14 11.01
N PHE A 181 -8.90 -8.43 11.13
CA PHE A 181 -10.30 -8.86 11.10
C PHE A 181 -11.10 -8.20 12.23
N HIS A 182 -10.53 -8.07 13.43
CA HIS A 182 -11.17 -7.39 14.54
C HIS A 182 -11.44 -5.90 14.22
N SER A 183 -10.45 -5.20 13.65
CA SER A 183 -10.58 -3.79 13.28
C SER A 183 -11.68 -3.58 12.23
N TYR A 184 -11.71 -4.39 11.17
CA TYR A 184 -12.75 -4.31 10.14
C TYR A 184 -14.14 -4.68 10.66
N ILE A 185 -14.27 -5.71 11.48
CA ILE A 185 -15.56 -6.06 12.11
C ILE A 185 -16.09 -4.90 12.95
N ASN A 186 -15.23 -4.28 13.78
CA ASN A 186 -15.63 -3.14 14.60
C ASN A 186 -15.99 -1.92 13.76
N TYR A 187 -15.22 -1.68 12.68
CA TYR A 187 -15.50 -0.64 11.71
C TYR A 187 -16.88 -0.83 11.08
N TYR A 188 -17.19 -1.99 10.50
CA TYR A 188 -18.48 -2.25 9.87
C TYR A 188 -19.64 -2.12 10.86
N LYS A 189 -19.51 -2.67 12.08
CA LYS A 189 -20.51 -2.49 13.15
C LYS A 189 -20.76 -1.02 13.49
N SER A 190 -19.75 -0.17 13.38
CA SER A 190 -19.87 1.25 13.68
C SER A 190 -20.54 2.03 12.55
N ILE A 191 -20.31 1.63 11.30
CA ILE A 191 -20.93 2.24 10.11
C ILE A 191 -22.39 1.83 9.97
N LEU A 192 -22.71 0.54 10.18
CA LEU A 192 -24.08 -0.01 10.11
C LEU A 192 -25.06 0.68 11.07
N LYS A 193 -24.57 1.32 12.14
CA LYS A 193 -25.41 2.06 13.08
C LYS A 193 -25.80 3.47 12.60
N LYS A 194 -25.13 3.99 11.57
CA LYS A 194 -25.16 5.42 11.22
C LYS A 194 -25.75 5.72 9.84
N ASN A 195 -25.67 4.79 8.90
CA ASN A 195 -25.92 5.07 7.48
C ASN A 195 -26.81 4.01 6.83
N ASP A 196 -27.45 4.43 5.73
CA ASP A 196 -27.93 3.51 4.70
C ASP A 196 -26.72 2.91 3.97
N LEU A 197 -26.75 1.60 3.73
CA LEU A 197 -25.69 0.90 3.01
C LEU A 197 -25.96 0.92 1.51
N GLU A 198 -24.91 1.08 0.73
CA GLU A 198 -24.93 0.78 -0.69
C GLU A 198 -24.59 -0.69 -0.94
N PHE A 199 -25.13 -1.21 -2.04
CA PHE A 199 -24.95 -2.60 -2.46
C PHE A 199 -24.60 -2.64 -3.95
N ASP A 200 -23.74 -3.58 -4.33
CA ASP A 200 -23.46 -3.91 -5.73
C ASP A 200 -23.40 -5.43 -5.87
N SER A 201 -23.46 -5.90 -7.11
CA SER A 201 -23.41 -7.32 -7.44
C SER A 201 -22.16 -7.64 -8.24
N VAL A 202 -21.71 -8.89 -8.16
CA VAL A 202 -20.54 -9.36 -8.92
C VAL A 202 -20.84 -9.38 -10.43
N SER A 203 -22.12 -9.47 -10.81
CA SER A 203 -22.56 -9.47 -12.20
C SER A 203 -22.10 -8.22 -12.97
N SER A 204 -22.13 -7.03 -12.33
CA SER A 204 -21.72 -5.76 -12.94
C SER A 204 -20.23 -5.80 -13.30
N LYS A 205 -19.40 -6.29 -12.38
CA LYS A 205 -17.95 -6.45 -12.54
C LYS A 205 -17.61 -7.47 -13.64
N ILE A 206 -18.28 -8.62 -13.66
CA ILE A 206 -18.07 -9.65 -14.70
C ILE A 206 -18.45 -9.12 -16.09
N ASN A 207 -19.55 -8.38 -16.21
CA ASN A 207 -19.97 -7.78 -17.48
C ASN A 207 -18.94 -6.77 -17.99
N TRP A 208 -18.39 -5.94 -17.10
CA TRP A 208 -17.29 -5.04 -17.44
C TRP A 208 -16.09 -5.81 -17.97
N LEU A 209 -15.66 -6.87 -17.26
CA LEU A 209 -14.51 -7.69 -17.67
C LEU A 209 -14.71 -8.31 -19.06
N LYS A 210 -15.91 -8.82 -19.35
CA LYS A 210 -16.27 -9.39 -20.66
C LYS A 210 -16.19 -8.36 -21.78
N SER A 211 -16.48 -7.10 -21.48
CA SER A 211 -16.40 -6.00 -22.45
C SER A 211 -14.97 -5.48 -22.68
N ASP A 212 -14.05 -5.71 -21.75
CA ASP A 212 -12.66 -5.27 -21.86
C ASP A 212 -11.84 -6.21 -22.76
N SER A 213 -11.19 -5.64 -23.78
CA SER A 213 -10.41 -6.41 -24.76
C SER A 213 -9.24 -7.23 -24.17
N ILE A 214 -8.69 -6.83 -23.02
CA ILE A 214 -7.58 -7.54 -22.36
C ILE A 214 -8.11 -8.58 -21.36
N PHE A 215 -9.20 -8.27 -20.64
CA PHE A 215 -9.72 -9.12 -19.57
C PHE A 215 -10.93 -9.99 -19.93
N SER A 216 -11.42 -9.92 -21.18
CA SER A 216 -12.60 -10.67 -21.62
C SER A 216 -12.55 -12.16 -21.28
N ASN A 217 -11.41 -12.82 -21.51
CA ASN A 217 -11.20 -14.23 -21.16
C ASN A 217 -11.37 -14.49 -19.65
N ILE A 218 -10.86 -13.59 -18.79
CA ILE A 218 -11.08 -13.70 -17.34
C ILE A 218 -12.56 -13.57 -17.01
N GLY A 219 -13.27 -12.62 -17.64
CA GLY A 219 -14.71 -12.46 -17.46
C GLY A 219 -15.50 -13.74 -17.78
N TYR A 220 -15.22 -14.38 -18.92
CA TYR A 220 -15.84 -15.67 -19.28
C TYR A 220 -15.44 -16.82 -18.33
N MET A 221 -14.18 -16.85 -17.89
CA MET A 221 -13.72 -17.83 -16.89
C MET A 221 -14.44 -17.69 -15.55
N LEU A 222 -14.71 -16.46 -15.10
CA LEU A 222 -15.45 -16.20 -13.87
C LEU A 222 -16.93 -16.58 -14.02
N GLU A 223 -17.57 -16.21 -15.12
CA GLU A 223 -18.99 -16.52 -15.41
C GLU A 223 -19.27 -18.02 -15.43
N THR A 224 -18.31 -18.84 -15.87
CA THR A 224 -18.44 -20.31 -15.87
C THR A 224 -18.22 -20.96 -14.51
N ARG A 225 -17.53 -20.28 -13.57
CA ARG A 225 -17.24 -20.78 -12.21
C ARG A 225 -18.27 -20.33 -11.18
N ILE A 226 -18.96 -19.22 -11.43
CA ILE A 226 -19.91 -18.62 -10.50
C ILE A 226 -21.33 -18.81 -11.04
N SER A 227 -22.21 -19.42 -10.24
CA SER A 227 -23.61 -19.59 -10.66
C SER A 227 -24.31 -18.23 -10.81
N LYS A 228 -25.32 -18.17 -11.70
CA LYS A 228 -26.10 -16.95 -11.94
C LYS A 228 -26.76 -16.38 -10.69
N GLU A 229 -27.24 -17.26 -9.80
CA GLU A 229 -27.77 -16.90 -8.49
C GLU A 229 -26.73 -16.15 -7.66
N LEU A 230 -25.51 -16.72 -7.55
CA LEU A 230 -24.42 -16.12 -6.78
C LEU A 230 -23.90 -14.81 -7.38
N MET A 231 -23.90 -14.67 -8.71
CA MET A 231 -23.51 -13.41 -9.37
C MET A 231 -24.48 -12.25 -9.08
N SER A 232 -25.73 -12.56 -8.78
CA SER A 232 -26.81 -11.58 -8.58
C SER A 232 -27.00 -11.20 -7.11
N ILE A 233 -26.23 -11.80 -6.19
CA ILE A 233 -26.27 -11.44 -4.78
C ILE A 233 -25.80 -9.99 -4.63
N GLU A 234 -26.60 -9.20 -3.93
CA GLU A 234 -26.23 -7.87 -3.47
C GLU A 234 -25.25 -7.99 -2.29
N ILE A 235 -24.08 -7.40 -2.46
CA ILE A 235 -23.00 -7.40 -1.48
C ILE A 235 -22.84 -5.96 -0.98
N PRO A 236 -22.83 -5.74 0.34
CA PRO A 236 -22.71 -4.40 0.87
C PRO A 236 -21.32 -3.83 0.60
N ILE A 237 -21.33 -2.56 0.20
CA ILE A 237 -20.14 -1.78 -0.12
C ILE A 237 -19.79 -0.89 1.08
N PHE A 238 -18.50 -0.80 1.36
CA PHE A 238 -17.95 0.06 2.41
C PHE A 238 -16.79 0.88 1.89
N TYR A 239 -16.65 2.10 2.41
CA TYR A 239 -15.44 2.90 2.22
C TYR A 239 -14.27 2.22 2.93
N GLN A 240 -13.27 1.79 2.19
CA GLN A 240 -12.23 0.86 2.60
C GLN A 240 -10.86 1.35 2.12
N HIS A 241 -9.78 0.71 2.54
CA HIS A 241 -8.40 1.12 2.27
C HIS A 241 -8.03 1.02 0.79
N GLY A 242 -8.49 -0.01 0.08
CA GLY A 242 -8.31 -0.18 -1.37
C GLY A 242 -6.93 -0.70 -1.81
N ASP A 243 -5.96 -0.77 -0.91
CA ASP A 243 -4.58 -1.24 -1.18
C ASP A 243 -3.96 -1.88 0.07
N LEU A 244 -4.73 -2.71 0.78
CA LEU A 244 -4.25 -3.33 2.02
C LEU A 244 -3.35 -4.54 1.76
N TRP A 245 -2.05 -4.31 1.71
CA TRP A 245 -1.00 -5.33 1.58
C TRP A 245 0.05 -5.16 2.70
N LEU A 246 0.90 -6.17 2.94
CA LEU A 246 1.82 -6.14 4.09
C LEU A 246 2.67 -4.86 4.19
N PRO A 247 3.23 -4.30 3.09
CA PRO A 247 3.94 -3.02 3.15
C PRO A 247 3.17 -1.86 3.80
N ASN A 248 1.85 -1.82 3.64
CA ASN A 248 0.98 -0.77 4.20
C ASN A 248 0.56 -1.06 5.65
N ILE A 249 1.09 -2.12 6.26
CA ILE A 249 0.81 -2.50 7.64
C ILE A 249 2.10 -2.46 8.47
N LEU A 250 2.09 -1.59 9.48
CA LEU A 250 3.19 -1.40 10.41
C LEU A 250 2.87 -2.07 11.75
N VAL A 251 3.79 -2.85 12.28
CA VAL A 251 3.68 -3.44 13.64
C VAL A 251 4.50 -2.59 14.58
N ARG A 252 3.83 -1.88 15.51
CA ARG A 252 4.52 -0.94 16.41
C ARG A 252 5.45 -1.68 17.36
N GLU A 253 6.70 -1.25 17.41
CA GLU A 253 7.69 -1.78 18.35
C GLU A 253 7.24 -1.48 19.79
N ASN A 254 7.27 -2.48 20.68
CA ASN A 254 6.94 -2.39 22.11
C ASN A 254 5.46 -2.22 22.49
N LYS A 255 4.53 -2.39 21.54
CA LYS A 255 3.12 -2.60 21.84
C LYS A 255 2.71 -3.92 21.21
N GLU A 256 2.71 -4.98 22.02
CA GLU A 256 2.28 -6.29 21.54
C GLU A 256 0.93 -6.14 20.82
N GLN A 257 0.92 -6.56 19.55
CA GLN A 257 -0.29 -6.70 18.73
C GLN A 257 -0.99 -5.41 18.26
N SER A 258 -0.39 -4.22 18.39
CA SER A 258 -0.95 -3.02 17.75
C SER A 258 -0.40 -2.85 16.32
N ILE A 259 -1.30 -2.94 15.35
CA ILE A 259 -1.03 -2.65 13.94
C ILE A 259 -1.40 -1.21 13.62
N CYS A 260 -0.68 -0.59 12.70
CA CYS A 260 -0.95 0.75 12.21
C CYS A 260 -1.01 0.70 10.68
N LEU A 261 -2.10 1.21 10.12
CA LEU A 261 -2.35 1.20 8.67
C LEU A 261 -1.90 2.53 8.04
N ILE A 262 -1.18 2.46 6.93
CA ILE A 262 -0.63 3.62 6.22
C ILE A 262 -1.01 3.61 4.74
N ASP A 263 -0.78 4.74 4.05
CA ASP A 263 -0.97 4.87 2.61
C ASP A 263 -2.43 4.61 2.13
N TRP A 264 -3.36 5.38 2.71
CA TRP A 264 -4.80 5.36 2.42
C TRP A 264 -5.21 6.11 1.14
N GLU A 265 -4.26 6.53 0.29
CA GLU A 265 -4.58 7.28 -0.94
C GLU A 265 -5.51 6.54 -1.91
N ASP A 266 -5.50 5.21 -1.87
CA ASP A 266 -6.32 4.33 -2.72
C ASP A 266 -7.69 4.00 -2.08
N SER A 267 -8.06 4.66 -0.97
CA SER A 267 -9.35 4.41 -0.34
C SER A 267 -10.53 4.72 -1.26
N GLY A 268 -11.54 3.87 -1.16
CA GLY A 268 -12.63 3.78 -2.12
C GLY A 268 -13.76 2.92 -1.60
N GLU A 269 -14.84 2.84 -2.36
CA GLU A 269 -15.99 2.00 -2.07
C GLU A 269 -15.77 0.61 -2.68
N PHE A 270 -15.73 -0.42 -1.82
CA PHE A 270 -15.52 -1.80 -2.23
C PHE A 270 -16.42 -2.76 -1.45
N PHE A 271 -16.60 -4.00 -1.90
CA PHE A 271 -17.25 -5.07 -1.13
C PHE A 271 -16.58 -5.22 0.23
N PHE A 272 -17.37 -5.46 1.29
CA PHE A 272 -16.90 -5.49 2.69
C PHE A 272 -15.76 -6.48 3.00
N PHE A 273 -15.38 -7.38 2.10
CA PHE A 273 -14.24 -8.29 2.29
C PHE A 273 -13.02 -7.91 1.44
N TYR A 274 -13.10 -6.82 0.66
CA TYR A 274 -12.12 -6.46 -0.36
C TYR A 274 -10.71 -6.36 0.20
N ASP A 275 -10.48 -5.54 1.22
CA ASP A 275 -9.13 -5.31 1.75
C ASP A 275 -8.49 -6.57 2.33
N LEU A 276 -9.30 -7.41 2.99
CA LEU A 276 -8.83 -8.66 3.57
C LEU A 276 -8.43 -9.66 2.48
N PHE A 277 -9.20 -9.76 1.40
CA PHE A 277 -8.81 -10.56 0.25
C PHE A 277 -7.71 -9.93 -0.58
N PHE A 278 -7.59 -8.61 -0.61
CA PHE A 278 -6.48 -7.91 -1.25
C PHE A 278 -5.16 -8.28 -0.59
N LEU A 279 -5.11 -8.31 0.74
CA LEU A 279 -3.97 -8.82 1.49
C LEU A 279 -3.67 -10.29 1.13
N ILE A 280 -4.67 -11.16 1.21
CA ILE A 280 -4.52 -12.60 0.95
C ILE A 280 -4.01 -12.87 -0.47
N GLY A 281 -4.60 -12.22 -1.47
CA GLY A 281 -4.25 -12.38 -2.89
C GLY A 281 -2.89 -11.79 -3.23
N THR A 282 -2.60 -10.58 -2.76
CA THR A 282 -1.35 -9.87 -3.07
C THR A 282 -0.14 -10.54 -2.42
N GLU A 283 -0.30 -11.06 -1.20
CA GLU A 283 0.78 -11.81 -0.55
C GLU A 283 1.06 -13.14 -1.26
N SER A 284 0.05 -13.79 -1.82
CA SER A 284 0.24 -15.01 -2.61
C SER A 284 0.99 -14.75 -3.94
N LEU A 285 1.01 -13.51 -4.43
CA LEU A 285 1.78 -13.11 -5.61
C LEU A 285 3.23 -12.73 -5.30
N HIS A 286 3.50 -12.14 -4.14
CA HIS A 286 4.79 -11.51 -3.83
C HIS A 286 5.65 -12.30 -2.86
N SER A 287 5.04 -13.13 -2.01
CA SER A 287 5.73 -13.93 -1.04
C SER A 287 5.33 -15.40 -1.21
N ASN A 288 6.20 -16.33 -0.84
CA ASN A 288 5.83 -17.75 -0.74
C ASN A 288 4.98 -18.00 0.52
N SER A 289 4.11 -17.04 0.84
CA SER A 289 3.33 -17.01 2.05
C SER A 289 2.00 -17.74 1.83
N ASP A 290 1.63 -18.53 2.82
CA ASP A 290 0.55 -19.50 2.72
C ASP A 290 -0.85 -18.87 2.88
N TYR A 291 -1.04 -17.55 2.65
CA TYR A 291 -2.30 -16.89 3.02
C TYR A 291 -3.50 -17.40 2.23
N LEU A 292 -3.39 -17.48 0.90
CA LEU A 292 -4.47 -17.99 0.06
C LEU A 292 -4.73 -19.47 0.34
N LYS A 293 -3.68 -20.28 0.47
CA LYS A 293 -3.82 -21.69 0.82
C LYS A 293 -4.45 -21.89 2.21
N LYS A 294 -4.03 -21.13 3.24
CA LYS A 294 -4.68 -21.11 4.56
C LYS A 294 -6.17 -20.74 4.46
N TYR A 295 -6.52 -19.76 3.64
CA TYR A 295 -7.92 -19.41 3.37
C TYR A 295 -8.68 -20.58 2.73
N LEU A 296 -8.12 -21.17 1.67
CA LEU A 296 -8.74 -22.29 0.94
C LEU A 296 -8.86 -23.56 1.79
N GLU A 297 -7.94 -23.80 2.72
CA GLU A 297 -7.99 -24.85 3.74
C GLU A 297 -9.01 -24.57 4.86
N GLY A 298 -9.54 -23.34 4.96
CA GLY A 298 -10.54 -22.95 5.96
C GLY A 298 -9.94 -22.49 7.29
N ARG A 299 -8.63 -22.19 7.33
CA ARG A 299 -7.97 -21.67 8.54
C ARG A 299 -8.53 -20.31 8.97
N TYR A 300 -9.22 -19.60 8.08
CA TYR A 300 -9.85 -18.31 8.36
C TYR A 300 -11.37 -18.38 8.54
N ASP A 301 -11.98 -19.57 8.54
CA ASP A 301 -13.44 -19.71 8.57
C ASP A 301 -14.08 -19.02 9.78
N THR A 302 -13.49 -19.16 10.97
CA THR A 302 -13.98 -18.49 12.19
C THR A 302 -14.00 -16.96 12.04
N TYR A 303 -13.02 -16.39 11.34
CA TYR A 303 -12.96 -14.95 11.09
C TYR A 303 -13.98 -14.54 10.03
N MET A 304 -14.09 -15.30 8.94
CA MET A 304 -15.05 -15.02 7.85
C MET A 304 -16.50 -15.13 8.30
N ILE A 305 -16.85 -16.13 9.12
CA ILE A 305 -18.20 -16.26 9.69
C ILE A 305 -18.57 -15.01 10.50
N LYS A 306 -17.64 -14.51 11.32
CA LYS A 306 -17.86 -13.27 12.11
C LYS A 306 -17.94 -12.03 11.22
N LEU A 307 -17.14 -11.96 10.15
CA LEU A 307 -17.14 -10.87 9.19
C LEU A 307 -18.46 -10.80 8.42
N PHE A 308 -18.90 -11.90 7.82
CA PHE A 308 -20.15 -11.99 7.06
C PHE A 308 -21.38 -11.73 7.94
N SER A 309 -21.43 -12.34 9.13
CA SER A 309 -22.54 -12.12 10.06
C SER A 309 -22.65 -10.67 10.54
N THR A 310 -21.54 -9.92 10.56
CA THR A 310 -21.56 -8.49 10.90
C THR A 310 -22.39 -7.68 9.91
N VAL A 311 -22.42 -8.09 8.63
CA VAL A 311 -23.20 -7.45 7.56
C VAL A 311 -24.48 -8.23 7.22
N ASN A 312 -24.98 -9.03 8.16
CA ASN A 312 -26.18 -9.87 8.01
C ASN A 312 -26.13 -10.85 6.83
N MET A 313 -24.93 -11.31 6.45
CA MET A 313 -24.73 -12.35 5.44
C MET A 313 -24.26 -13.66 6.11
N GLU A 314 -24.52 -14.80 5.46
CA GLU A 314 -24.01 -16.09 5.89
C GLU A 314 -22.75 -16.46 5.09
N PHE A 315 -21.66 -16.80 5.79
CA PHE A 315 -20.48 -17.36 5.15
C PHE A 315 -20.66 -18.87 4.96
N ASN A 316 -20.94 -19.29 3.73
CA ASN A 316 -20.98 -20.70 3.39
C ASN A 316 -19.56 -21.21 3.10
N GLN A 317 -19.00 -21.99 4.04
CA GLN A 317 -17.64 -22.52 3.94
C GLN A 317 -17.37 -23.29 2.63
N SER A 318 -18.38 -24.00 2.09
CA SER A 318 -18.25 -24.73 0.81
C SER A 318 -18.11 -23.80 -0.41
N LYS A 319 -18.50 -22.53 -0.28
CA LYS A 319 -18.43 -21.50 -1.32
C LYS A 319 -17.21 -20.57 -1.16
N ARG A 320 -16.24 -20.88 -0.29
CA ARG A 320 -15.04 -20.03 -0.05
C ARG A 320 -14.31 -19.59 -1.33
N LYS A 321 -14.15 -20.49 -2.29
CA LYS A 321 -13.52 -20.18 -3.58
C LYS A 321 -14.29 -19.08 -4.31
N ILE A 322 -15.61 -19.18 -4.31
CA ILE A 322 -16.50 -18.24 -4.98
C ILE A 322 -16.37 -16.83 -4.37
N TYR A 323 -16.31 -16.70 -3.04
CA TYR A 323 -16.11 -15.38 -2.41
C TYR A 323 -14.76 -14.75 -2.79
N PHE A 324 -13.71 -15.55 -2.96
CA PHE A 324 -12.44 -15.04 -3.47
C PHE A 324 -12.52 -14.65 -4.95
N LEU A 325 -13.28 -15.39 -5.77
CA LEU A 325 -13.53 -15.02 -7.16
C LEU A 325 -14.34 -13.71 -7.28
N PHE A 326 -15.24 -13.42 -6.33
CA PHE A 326 -15.93 -12.13 -6.25
C PHE A 326 -14.94 -10.99 -6.07
N PHE A 327 -14.04 -11.15 -5.11
CA PHE A 327 -12.93 -10.21 -4.90
C PHE A 327 -12.07 -10.06 -6.15
N LEU A 328 -11.69 -11.15 -6.84
CA LEU A 328 -10.88 -11.04 -8.05
C LEU A 328 -11.59 -10.24 -9.13
N ALA A 329 -12.90 -10.42 -9.31
CA ALA A 329 -13.67 -9.64 -10.27
C ALA A 329 -13.63 -8.14 -9.94
N GLU A 330 -13.91 -7.80 -8.68
CA GLU A 330 -13.89 -6.42 -8.20
C GLU A 330 -12.49 -5.79 -8.30
N MET A 331 -11.46 -6.46 -7.78
CA MET A 331 -10.07 -5.97 -7.81
C MET A 331 -9.61 -5.64 -9.23
N ILE A 332 -9.92 -6.48 -10.21
CA ILE A 332 -9.51 -6.22 -11.60
C ILE A 332 -10.27 -5.01 -12.14
N CYS A 333 -11.59 -4.93 -11.94
CA CYS A 333 -12.38 -3.76 -12.34
C CYS A 333 -11.82 -2.47 -11.75
N GLU A 334 -11.69 -2.40 -10.44
CA GLU A 334 -11.34 -1.16 -9.73
C GLU A 334 -9.89 -0.72 -10.01
N LYS A 335 -8.92 -1.65 -9.98
CA LYS A 335 -7.51 -1.28 -10.20
C LYS A 335 -7.21 -1.02 -11.68
N MET A 336 -7.90 -1.69 -12.61
CA MET A 336 -7.55 -1.66 -14.03
C MET A 336 -8.42 -0.77 -14.91
N ALA A 337 -9.59 -0.30 -14.45
CA ALA A 337 -10.51 0.48 -15.27
C ALA A 337 -9.84 1.65 -16.01
N ASN A 338 -8.98 2.37 -15.30
CA ASN A 338 -8.29 3.58 -15.80
C ASN A 338 -6.85 3.33 -16.26
N LYS A 339 -6.43 2.07 -16.38
CA LYS A 339 -5.06 1.70 -16.82
C LYS A 339 -4.97 1.53 -18.32
N THR A 340 -3.79 1.79 -18.87
CA THR A 340 -3.50 1.55 -20.28
C THR A 340 -3.49 0.06 -20.60
N ASN A 341 -3.73 -0.32 -21.86
CA ASN A 341 -3.68 -1.73 -22.27
C ASN A 341 -2.34 -2.41 -21.96
N GLU A 342 -1.22 -1.67 -22.01
CA GLU A 342 0.09 -2.23 -21.67
C GLU A 342 0.23 -2.50 -20.16
N GLU A 343 -0.26 -1.61 -19.31
CA GLU A 343 -0.32 -1.87 -17.86
C GLU A 343 -1.25 -3.05 -17.55
N LYS A 344 -2.40 -3.14 -18.21
CA LYS A 344 -3.34 -4.26 -18.07
C LYS A 344 -2.71 -5.60 -18.44
N LYS A 345 -1.99 -5.67 -19.57
CA LYS A 345 -1.28 -6.89 -20.01
C LYS A 345 -0.22 -7.36 -19.02
N VAL A 346 0.46 -6.44 -18.34
CA VAL A 346 1.44 -6.78 -17.30
C VAL A 346 0.74 -7.46 -16.12
N GLN A 347 -0.43 -6.96 -15.71
CA GLN A 347 -1.18 -7.48 -14.58
C GLN A 347 -1.99 -8.74 -14.91
N LEU A 348 -2.38 -8.94 -16.17
CA LEU A 348 -3.15 -10.11 -16.62
C LEU A 348 -2.52 -11.44 -16.15
N ARG A 349 -1.18 -11.55 -16.22
CA ARG A 349 -0.45 -12.75 -15.78
C ARG A 349 -0.65 -13.04 -14.29
N ASN A 350 -0.64 -12.01 -13.45
CA ASN A 350 -0.84 -12.13 -12.00
C ASN A 350 -2.27 -12.63 -11.70
N TYR A 351 -3.26 -12.09 -12.40
CA TYR A 351 -4.66 -12.49 -12.20
C TYR A 351 -4.94 -13.90 -12.71
N THR A 352 -4.38 -14.28 -13.86
CA THR A 352 -4.46 -15.66 -14.36
C THR A 352 -3.77 -16.64 -13.40
N PHE A 353 -2.64 -16.25 -12.81
CA PHE A 353 -1.98 -17.05 -11.78
C PHE A 353 -2.89 -17.27 -10.57
N LEU A 354 -3.48 -16.21 -10.01
CA LEU A 354 -4.40 -16.34 -8.86
C LEU A 354 -5.60 -17.23 -9.16
N LEU A 355 -6.21 -17.10 -10.34
CA LEU A 355 -7.29 -18.00 -10.77
C LEU A 355 -6.85 -19.46 -10.82
N THR A 356 -5.65 -19.71 -11.37
CA THR A 356 -5.10 -21.06 -11.46
C THR A 356 -4.78 -21.64 -10.08
N GLU A 357 -4.27 -20.84 -9.15
CA GLU A 357 -4.02 -21.29 -7.77
C GLU A 357 -5.32 -21.67 -7.06
N VAL A 358 -6.41 -20.92 -7.25
CA VAL A 358 -7.72 -21.24 -6.68
C VAL A 358 -8.27 -22.57 -7.22
N ASP A 359 -8.05 -22.87 -8.50
CA ASP A 359 -8.52 -24.10 -9.16
C ASP A 359 -7.77 -25.37 -8.71
N LYS A 360 -6.59 -25.25 -8.06
CA LYS A 360 -5.83 -26.41 -7.54
C LYS A 360 -6.41 -27.00 -6.27
N TRP A 361 -7.21 -26.23 -5.55
CA TRP A 361 -7.93 -26.63 -4.34
C TRP A 361 -9.33 -27.02 -4.73
#